data_AF-A0A4R2H1L3-F1
#
_entry.id   AF-A0A4R2H1L3-F1
#
_cell.length_a   1.000
_cell.length_b   1.000
_cell.length_c   1.000
_cell.angle_alpha   90.00
_cell.angle_beta   90.00
_cell.angle_gamma   90.00
#
_symmetry.space_group_name_H-M   'P 1'
#
loop_
_entity.id
_entity.type
_entity.pdbx_description
1 polymer ?
#
loop_
_entity_poly.entity_id
_entity_poly.type
_entity_poly.pdbx_seq_one_letter_code
_entity_poly.pdbx_strand_id
1 'polypeptide(L)' 'MTDLELIFSMLGEASTTEIAKNRDVKGFEENHTAAKAGGSVAGKAREDLEQKSGKKIVSNQNFKGLTEKRDEKNLE' A
#
# COMPACT_ATOMS: atom_id res chain seq x y z
N MET A 1 -1.33 10.04 0.05
CA MET A 1 -0.90 8.97 -0.87
C MET A 1 0.10 9.55 -1.84
N THR A 2 1.35 9.13 -1.71
CA THR A 2 2.51 9.47 -2.55
C THR A 2 2.74 8.41 -3.61
N ASP A 3 3.63 8.68 -4.58
CA ASP A 3 3.96 7.72 -5.65
C ASP A 3 4.54 6.42 -5.10
N LEU A 4 5.40 6.49 -4.08
CA LEU A 4 5.98 5.30 -3.45
C LEU A 4 4.92 4.51 -2.68
N GLU A 5 4.01 5.20 -1.96
CA GLU A 5 2.87 4.53 -1.32
C GLU A 5 1.98 3.80 -2.35
N LEU A 6 1.77 4.40 -3.53
CA LEU A 6 1.01 3.78 -4.62
C LEU A 6 1.73 2.56 -5.20
N ILE A 7 3.04 2.65 -5.45
CA ILE A 7 3.85 1.53 -5.97
C ILE A 7 3.84 0.35 -4.99
N PHE A 8 4.04 0.58 -3.69
CA PHE A 8 3.98 -0.51 -2.70
C PHE A 8 2.58 -1.09 -2.55
N SER A 9 1.53 -0.28 -2.73
CA SER A 9 0.15 -0.79 -2.75
C SER A 9 -0.07 -1.73 -3.95
N MET A 10 0.35 -1.32 -5.15
CA MET A 10 0.29 -2.16 -6.35
C MET A 10 1.14 -3.43 -6.22
N LEU A 11 2.31 -3.33 -5.59
CA LEU A 11 3.15 -4.50 -5.29
C LEU A 11 2.40 -5.50 -4.40
N GLY A 12 1.70 -5.03 -3.37
CA GLY A 12 0.91 -5.87 -2.47
C GLY A 12 -0.25 -6.57 -3.20
N GLU A 13 -0.94 -5.86 -4.07
CA GLU A 13 -2.02 -6.39 -4.91
C GLU A 13 -1.51 -7.46 -5.89
N ALA A 14 -0.45 -7.14 -6.64
CA ALA A 14 0.17 -8.06 -7.59
C ALA A 14 0.70 -9.31 -6.87
N SER A 15 1.38 -9.14 -5.73
CA SER A 15 1.90 -10.25 -4.93
C SER A 15 0.79 -11.13 -4.39
N THR A 16 -0.29 -10.54 -3.87
CA THR A 16 -1.47 -11.28 -3.41
C THR A 16 -2.08 -12.10 -4.53
N THR A 17 -2.27 -11.48 -5.70
CA THR A 17 -2.83 -12.12 -6.89
C THR A 17 -1.96 -13.28 -7.37
N GLU A 18 -0.66 -13.08 -7.42
CA GLU A 18 0.30 -14.10 -7.86
C GLU A 18 0.33 -15.29 -6.90
N ILE A 19 0.33 -15.02 -5.59
CA ILE A 19 0.27 -16.08 -4.56
C ILE A 19 -1.06 -16.84 -4.64
N ALA A 20 -2.17 -16.11 -4.83
CA ALA A 20 -3.49 -16.70 -4.94
C ALA A 20 -3.57 -17.66 -6.14
N LYS A 21 -3.13 -17.20 -7.32
CA LYS A 21 -3.10 -18.01 -8.55
C LYS A 21 -2.22 -19.25 -8.40
N ASN A 22 -0.99 -19.08 -7.89
CA ASN A 22 -0.03 -20.18 -7.78
C ASN A 22 -0.43 -21.25 -6.74
N ARG A 23 -1.26 -20.90 -5.76
CA ARG A 23 -1.76 -21.82 -4.73
C ARG A 23 -3.18 -22.33 -4.99
N ASP A 24 -3.82 -21.94 -6.10
CA ASP A 24 -5.21 -22.25 -6.43
C ASP A 24 -6.17 -21.94 -5.25
N VAL A 25 -5.96 -20.82 -4.57
CA VAL A 25 -6.74 -20.49 -3.36
C VAL A 25 -8.23 -20.31 -3.66
N LYS A 26 -9.08 -20.86 -2.79
CA LYS A 26 -10.54 -20.84 -2.91
C LYS A 26 -11.19 -20.34 -1.63
N GLY A 27 -12.34 -19.67 -1.80
CA GLY A 27 -13.11 -19.16 -0.68
C GLY A 27 -12.37 -18.09 0.14
N PHE A 28 -12.95 -17.71 1.27
CA PHE A 28 -12.50 -16.54 2.02
C PHE A 28 -11.20 -16.78 2.81
N GLU A 29 -11.11 -17.88 3.57
CA GLU A 29 -9.98 -18.15 4.47
C GLU A 29 -8.64 -18.26 3.74
N GLU A 30 -8.63 -18.92 2.57
CA GLU A 30 -7.42 -19.09 1.78
C GLU A 30 -7.00 -17.77 1.11
N ASN A 31 -7.97 -17.01 0.60
CA ASN A 31 -7.72 -15.66 0.06
C ASN A 31 -7.22 -14.69 1.13
N HIS A 32 -7.75 -14.77 2.36
CA HIS A 32 -7.27 -13.97 3.48
C HIS A 32 -5.81 -14.31 3.82
N THR A 33 -5.44 -15.59 3.75
CA THR A 33 -4.05 -16.03 3.92
C THR A 33 -3.14 -15.53 2.79
N ALA A 34 -3.60 -15.62 1.53
CA ALA A 34 -2.88 -15.08 0.38
C ALA A 34 -2.68 -13.56 0.47
N ALA A 35 -3.71 -12.82 0.89
CA ALA A 35 -3.65 -11.37 1.09
C ALA A 35 -2.65 -10.97 2.18
N LYS A 36 -2.61 -11.70 3.30
CA LYS A 36 -1.58 -11.50 4.34
C LYS A 36 -0.17 -11.74 3.80
N ALA A 37 0.00 -12.78 2.99
CA ALA A 37 1.29 -13.09 2.39
C ALA A 37 1.74 -12.01 1.39
N GLY A 38 0.86 -11.59 0.48
CA GLY A 38 1.15 -10.53 -0.49
C GLY A 38 1.40 -9.18 0.17
N GLY A 39 0.61 -8.83 1.20
CA GLY A 39 0.85 -7.65 2.03
C GLY A 39 2.20 -7.69 2.76
N SER A 40 2.63 -8.87 3.24
CA SER A 40 3.95 -9.04 3.86
C SER A 40 5.10 -8.80 2.88
N VAL A 41 4.96 -9.21 1.61
CA VAL A 41 5.96 -8.95 0.57
C VAL A 41 6.12 -7.44 0.35
N ALA A 42 5.03 -6.71 0.14
CA ALA A 42 5.07 -5.27 -0.03
C ALA A 42 5.60 -4.54 1.22
N GLY A 43 5.18 -4.99 2.42
CA GLY A 43 5.64 -4.46 3.69
C GLY A 43 7.16 -4.57 3.87
N LYS A 44 7.73 -5.75 3.58
CA LYS A 44 9.18 -5.97 3.62
C LYS A 44 9.93 -5.11 2.61
N ALA A 45 9.42 -5.00 1.38
CA ALA A 45 10.04 -4.16 0.36
C ALA A 45 10.05 -2.68 0.75
N ARG A 46 8.95 -2.20 1.35
CA ARG A 46 8.85 -0.85 1.91
C ARG A 46 9.87 -0.64 3.03
N GLU A 47 9.94 -1.57 3.98
CA GLU A 47 10.87 -1.50 5.12
C GLU A 47 12.33 -1.49 4.67
N ASP A 48 12.70 -2.33 3.71
CA ASP A 48 14.05 -2.35 3.13
C ASP A 48 14.40 -1.01 2.46
N LEU A 49 13.46 -0.40 1.72
CA LEU A 49 13.67 0.91 1.13
C LEU A 49 13.78 2.01 2.19
N GLU A 50 12.94 1.99 3.23
CA GLU A 50 13.01 2.96 4.33
C GLU A 50 14.36 2.88 5.05
N GLN A 51 14.85 1.67 5.32
CA GLN A 51 16.16 1.45 5.95
C GLN A 51 17.31 1.97 5.10
N LYS A 52 17.29 1.71 3.79
CA LYS A 52 18.36 2.14 2.86
C LYS A 52 18.32 3.63 2.54
N SER A 53 17.12 4.22 2.44
CA SER A 53 16.96 5.63 2.09
C SER A 53 16.99 6.56 3.29
N GLY A 54 16.79 6.05 4.51
CA GLY A 54 16.67 6.83 5.74
C GLY A 54 15.40 7.69 5.82
N LYS A 55 14.46 7.51 4.89
CA LYS A 55 13.22 8.29 4.81
C LYS A 55 12.01 7.38 4.95
N LYS A 56 11.04 7.83 5.75
CA LYS A 56 9.75 7.14 5.86
C LYS A 56 8.97 7.30 4.56
N ILE A 57 8.46 6.19 4.03
CA ILE A 57 7.65 6.14 2.81
C ILE A 57 6.20 6.48 3.11
N VAL A 58 5.69 6.02 4.26
CA VAL A 58 4.30 6.27 4.68
C VAL A 58 4.16 7.69 5.23
N SER A 59 3.28 8.45 4.61
CA SER A 59 2.93 9.81 4.99
C SER A 59 1.71 9.82 5.91
N ASN A 60 1.65 10.79 6.83
CA ASN A 60 0.44 11.03 7.63
C ASN A 60 -0.64 11.83 6.86
N GLN A 61 -0.45 12.04 5.56
CA GLN A 61 -1.33 12.87 4.74
C GLN A 61 -2.58 12.08 4.34
N ASN A 62 -3.72 12.52 4.85
CA ASN A 62 -5.03 11.98 4.49
C ASN A 62 -5.68 12.86 3.41
N PHE A 63 -6.16 12.25 2.32
CA PHE A 63 -6.86 12.94 1.24
C PHE A 63 -8.09 13.71 1.72
N LYS A 64 -8.84 13.19 2.70
CA LYS A 64 -10.07 13.85 3.21
C LYS A 64 -9.80 15.22 3.84
N GLY A 65 -8.66 15.38 4.53
CA GLY A 65 -8.27 16.65 5.15
C GLY A 65 -7.55 17.63 4.20
N LEU A 66 -7.30 17.24 2.95
CA LEU A 66 -6.68 18.10 1.92
C LEU A 66 -7.72 18.85 1.09
N THR A 67 -8.92 18.29 0.93
CA THR A 67 -10.05 18.95 0.28
C THR A 67 -10.56 20.15 1.09
N GLU A 68 -10.72 20.01 2.41
CA GLU A 68 -11.19 21.09 3.28
C GLU A 68 -10.25 22.31 3.28
N LYS A 69 -8.93 22.09 3.17
CA LYS A 69 -7.92 23.17 3.13
C LYS A 69 -7.73 23.81 1.75
N ARG A 70 -8.20 23.17 0.67
CA ARG A 70 -8.13 23.73 -0.69
C ARG A 70 -9.27 24.69 -0.96
N ASP A 71 -10.43 24.49 -0.33
CA ASP A 71 -11.54 25.44 -0.45
C ASP A 71 -11.23 26.77 0.26
N GLU A 72 -10.56 26.75 1.41
CA GLU A 72 -10.16 27.98 2.13
C GLU A 72 -9.10 28.83 1.41
N LYS A 73 -8.18 28.20 0.67
CA LYS A 73 -7.06 28.90 -0.01
C LYS A 73 -7.41 29.49 -1.38
N ASN A 74 -8.59 29.20 -1.92
CA ASN A 74 -9.08 29.76 -3.19
C ASN A 74 -10.16 30.85 -2.97
N LEU A 75 -10.32 31.32 -1.72
CA LEU A 75 -11.24 32.37 -1.31
C LEU A 75 -10.53 33.69 -0.90
N GLU A 76 -9.22 33.81 -1.14
CA GLU A 76 -8.43 35.05 -1.01
C GLU A 76 -7.92 35.55 -2.36
#